data_AF-A0A1G8MN68-F1
#
_entry.id   AF-A0A1G8MN68-F1
#
_cell.length_a   1.000
_cell.length_b   1.000
_cell.length_c   1.000
_cell.angle_alpha   90.00
_cell.angle_beta   90.00
_cell.angle_gamma   90.00
#
_symmetry.space_group_name_H-M   'P 1'
#
loop_
_entity.id
_entity.type
_entity.pdbx_description
1 polymer ?
#
loop_
_entity_poly.entity_id
_entity_poly.type
_entity_poly.pdbx_seq_one_letter_code
_entity_poly.pdbx_strand_id
1 'polypeptide(L)'
;MQPTHFYAITMLAAGVGIPILAALNAQLGVRLGSPVAAAVVLFCVALAGSVVVLLVHGARPILALPTVPRHLLLGGLLVAFYILSVTFIAPHFGLGNAVFFVLLGQLISAAVIDHYGLFGARVTPISAMRLGGISMMAAGVFLTQKV
;
A
#
# COMPACT_ATOMS: atom_id res chain seq x y z
N MET A 1 13.58 -1.05 -23.80
CA MET A 1 12.72 -1.78 -22.84
C MET A 1 13.55 -1.97 -21.58
N GLN A 2 13.24 -1.25 -20.49
CA GLN A 2 13.91 -1.49 -19.20
C GLN A 2 13.74 -2.98 -18.84
N PRO A 3 14.79 -3.69 -18.40
CA PRO A 3 14.69 -5.13 -18.15
C PRO A 3 13.67 -5.39 -17.04
N THR A 4 12.73 -6.30 -17.27
CA THR A 4 11.64 -6.68 -16.35
C THR A 4 12.11 -6.94 -14.92
N HIS A 5 13.36 -7.41 -14.76
CA HIS A 5 14.03 -7.62 -13.48
C HIS A 5 14.20 -6.34 -12.65
N PHE A 6 14.47 -5.20 -13.28
CA PHE A 6 14.60 -3.92 -12.57
C PHE A 6 13.28 -3.53 -11.90
N TYR A 7 12.16 -3.60 -12.64
CA TYR A 7 10.82 -3.33 -12.10
C TYR A 7 10.46 -4.28 -10.95
N ALA A 8 10.79 -5.56 -11.08
CA ALA A 8 10.54 -6.55 -10.04
C ALA A 8 11.33 -6.23 -8.74
N ILE A 9 12.61 -5.88 -8.88
CA ILE A 9 13.46 -5.51 -7.73
C ILE A 9 12.96 -4.22 -7.07
N THR A 10 12.59 -3.21 -7.85
CA THR A 10 12.04 -1.95 -7.31
C THR A 10 10.75 -2.21 -6.51
N MET A 11 9.83 -3.00 -7.06
CA MET A 11 8.58 -3.32 -6.37
C MET A 11 8.79 -4.22 -5.15
N LEU A 12 9.78 -5.12 -5.18
CA LEU A 12 10.17 -5.92 -4.02
C LEU A 12 10.70 -5.02 -2.89
N ALA A 13 11.60 -4.08 -3.21
CA ALA A 13 12.13 -3.11 -2.26
C ALA A 13 11.01 -2.23 -1.67
N ALA A 14 10.07 -1.77 -2.51
CA ALA A 14 8.90 -1.04 -2.05
C ALA A 14 8.03 -1.89 -1.10
N GLY A 15 7.87 -3.19 -1.39
CA GLY A 15 7.15 -4.15 -0.55
C GLY A 15 7.76 -4.32 0.84
N VAL A 16 9.10 -4.33 0.96
CA VAL A 16 9.80 -4.37 2.26
C VAL A 16 9.54 -3.10 3.08
N GLY A 17 9.36 -1.96 2.41
CA GLY A 17 9.06 -0.69 3.08
C GLY A 17 7.73 -0.67 3.83
N ILE A 18 6.72 -1.43 3.37
CA ILE A 18 5.36 -1.42 3.95
C ILE A 18 5.32 -1.89 5.43
N PRO A 19 5.88 -3.06 5.81
CA PRO A 19 5.90 -3.48 7.21
C PRO A 19 6.80 -2.59 8.08
N ILE A 20 7.93 -2.08 7.54
CA ILE A 20 8.81 -1.16 8.26
C ILE A 20 8.07 0.14 8.59
N LEU A 21 7.39 0.72 7.59
CA LEU A 21 6.53 1.87 7.74
C LEU A 21 5.50 1.66 8.85
N ALA A 22 4.77 0.53 8.81
CA ALA A 22 3.76 0.21 9.79
C ALA A 22 4.35 0.05 11.20
N ALA A 23 5.52 -0.58 11.34
CA ALA A 23 6.23 -0.72 12.62
C ALA A 23 6.63 0.63 13.21
N LEU A 24 7.26 1.49 12.40
CA LEU A 24 7.69 2.82 12.81
C LEU A 24 6.50 3.69 13.21
N ASN A 25 5.41 3.66 12.44
CA ASN A 25 4.24 4.47 12.75
C ASN A 25 3.49 3.98 13.99
N ALA A 26 3.37 2.67 14.18
CA ALA A 26 2.78 2.09 15.39
C ALA A 26 3.57 2.53 16.64
N GLN A 27 4.90 2.46 16.60
CA GLN A 27 5.75 2.93 17.70
C GLN A 27 5.61 4.44 17.95
N LEU A 28 5.54 5.25 16.88
CA LEU A 28 5.28 6.68 17.00
C LEU A 28 3.91 6.94 17.66
N GLY A 29 2.88 6.19 17.29
CA GLY A 29 1.54 6.25 17.87
C GLY A 29 1.54 5.96 19.37
N VAL A 30 2.29 4.95 19.80
CA VAL A 30 2.47 4.61 21.22
C VAL A 30 3.19 5.74 21.97
N ARG A 31 4.29 6.28 21.40
CA ARG A 31 5.06 7.36 22.04
C ARG A 31 4.31 8.67 22.16
N LEU A 32 3.47 8.99 21.18
CA LEU A 32 2.62 10.20 21.19
C LEU A 32 1.32 10.00 21.99
N GLY A 33 1.00 8.77 22.40
CA GLY A 33 -0.29 8.44 23.00
C GLY A 33 -1.49 8.65 22.06
N SER A 34 -1.25 8.80 20.75
CA SER A 34 -2.28 9.08 19.75
C SER A 34 -1.90 8.51 18.38
N PRO A 35 -2.56 7.41 17.94
CA PRO A 35 -2.39 6.86 16.59
C PRO A 35 -2.70 7.87 15.48
N VAL A 36 -3.67 8.75 15.72
CA VAL A 36 -4.06 9.81 14.77
C VAL A 36 -2.95 10.84 14.62
N ALA A 37 -2.35 11.29 15.72
CA ALA A 37 -1.23 12.22 15.68
C ALA A 37 -0.03 11.64 14.94
N ALA A 38 0.29 10.35 15.18
CA ALA A 38 1.37 9.66 14.47
C ALA A 38 1.11 9.60 12.95
N ALA A 39 -0.11 9.24 12.53
CA ALA A 39 -0.46 9.22 11.12
C ALA A 39 -0.32 10.61 10.47
N VAL A 40 -0.74 11.69 11.13
CA VAL A 40 -0.58 13.06 10.62
C VAL A 40 0.91 13.42 10.45
N VAL A 41 1.74 13.13 11.45
CA VAL A 41 3.20 13.38 11.37
C VAL A 41 3.79 12.60 10.20
N LEU A 42 3.42 11.33 10.04
CA LEU A 42 3.90 10.50 8.96
C LEU A 42 3.46 11.04 7.58
N PHE A 43 2.23 11.53 7.47
CA PHE A 43 1.77 12.19 6.24
C PHE A 43 2.53 13.47 5.93
N CYS A 44 2.88 14.27 6.94
CA CYS A 44 3.71 15.46 6.75
C CYS A 44 5.11 15.10 6.23
N VAL A 45 5.75 14.06 6.79
CA VAL A 45 7.06 13.57 6.33
C VAL A 45 6.97 13.02 4.91
N ALA A 46 5.95 12.23 4.61
CA ALA A 46 5.72 11.67 3.27
C ALA A 46 5.45 12.78 2.23
N LEU A 47 4.66 13.79 2.59
CA LEU A 47 4.38 14.95 1.74
C LEU A 47 5.67 15.74 1.48
N ALA A 48 6.45 16.06 2.51
CA ALA A 48 7.70 16.78 2.36
C ALA A 48 8.68 16.05 1.42
N GLY A 49 8.87 14.74 1.62
CA GLY A 49 9.70 13.92 0.74
C GLY A 49 9.18 13.90 -0.70
N SER A 50 7.86 13.76 -0.89
CA SER A 50 7.24 13.77 -2.22
C SER A 50 7.38 15.12 -2.92
N VAL A 51 7.27 16.23 -2.19
CA VAL A 51 7.48 17.59 -2.71
C VAL A 51 8.93 17.78 -3.14
N VAL A 52 9.92 17.32 -2.36
CA VAL A 52 11.34 17.37 -2.77
C VAL A 52 11.55 16.63 -4.09
N VAL A 53 11.00 15.41 -4.22
CA VAL A 53 11.11 14.63 -5.46
C VAL A 53 10.42 15.35 -6.63
N LEU A 54 9.25 15.95 -6.41
CA LEU A 54 8.55 16.75 -7.41
C LEU A 54 9.39 17.94 -7.89
N LEU A 55 10.06 18.65 -6.97
CA LEU A 55 10.91 19.79 -7.32
C LEU A 55 12.13 19.37 -8.13
N VAL A 56 12.73 18.22 -7.82
CA VAL A 56 13.87 17.67 -8.57
C VAL A 56 13.48 17.28 -10.00
N HIS A 57 12.27 16.75 -10.20
CA HIS A 57 11.80 16.29 -11.52
C HIS A 57 10.99 17.36 -12.29
N GLY A 58 10.71 18.50 -11.67
CA GLY A 58 9.95 19.61 -12.23
C GLY A 58 8.47 19.59 -11.84
N ALA A 59 7.98 20.71 -11.31
CA ALA A 59 6.62 20.83 -10.78
C ALA A 59 5.52 21.12 -11.82
N ARG A 60 5.87 21.35 -13.10
CA ARG A 60 4.90 21.75 -14.15
C ARG A 60 3.67 20.82 -14.27
N PRO A 61 3.79 19.48 -14.16
CA PRO A 61 2.65 18.58 -14.30
C PRO A 61 1.53 18.81 -13.27
N ILE A 62 1.83 19.39 -12.10
CA ILE A 62 0.82 19.64 -11.06
C ILE A 62 -0.26 20.65 -11.50
N LEU A 63 0.05 21.48 -12.50
CA LEU A 63 -0.87 22.47 -13.04
C LEU A 63 -2.05 21.81 -13.79
N ALA A 64 -1.91 20.55 -14.20
CA ALA A 64 -2.98 19.80 -14.83
C ALA A 64 -3.98 19.21 -13.82
N LEU A 65 -3.74 19.32 -12.51
CA LEU A 65 -4.61 18.75 -11.47
C LEU A 65 -6.11 19.10 -11.64
N PRO A 66 -6.52 20.31 -12.05
CA PRO A 66 -7.93 20.63 -12.26
C PRO A 66 -8.62 19.82 -13.37
N THR A 67 -7.87 19.24 -14.31
CA THR A 67 -8.42 18.44 -15.42
C THR A 67 -8.52 16.96 -15.08
N VAL A 68 -7.97 16.54 -13.94
CA VAL A 68 -7.92 15.14 -13.51
C VAL A 68 -9.26 14.72 -12.88
N PRO A 69 -9.78 13.52 -13.20
CA PRO A 69 -10.98 12.99 -12.54
C PRO A 69 -10.83 12.91 -11.02
N ARG A 70 -11.77 13.53 -10.28
CA ARG A 70 -11.70 13.67 -8.82
C ARG A 70 -11.63 12.35 -8.05
N HIS A 71 -12.17 11.27 -8.62
CA HIS A 71 -12.13 9.94 -7.99
C HIS A 71 -10.70 9.40 -7.83
N LEU A 72 -9.74 9.87 -8.63
CA LEU A 72 -8.33 9.47 -8.50
C LEU A 72 -7.69 9.99 -7.20
N LEU A 73 -8.24 11.07 -6.63
CA LEU A 73 -7.78 11.62 -5.34
C LEU A 73 -8.15 10.72 -4.16
N LEU A 74 -9.13 9.81 -4.33
CA LEU A 74 -9.53 8.86 -3.29
C LEU A 74 -8.40 7.89 -2.91
N GLY A 75 -7.39 7.72 -3.77
CA GLY A 75 -6.20 6.93 -3.44
C GLY A 75 -5.52 7.42 -2.17
N GLY A 76 -5.46 8.74 -1.94
CA GLY A 76 -4.90 9.31 -0.70
C GLY A 76 -5.72 8.94 0.54
N LEU A 77 -7.05 8.89 0.41
CA LEU A 77 -7.94 8.50 1.50
C LEU A 77 -7.79 7.01 1.86
N LEU A 78 -7.61 6.14 0.86
CA LEU A 78 -7.34 4.71 1.09
C LEU A 78 -6.01 4.49 1.83
N VAL A 79 -4.97 5.27 1.49
CA VAL A 79 -3.69 5.23 2.20
C VAL A 79 -3.82 5.75 3.63
N ALA A 80 -4.59 6.81 3.86
CA ALA A 80 -4.92 7.31 5.19
C ALA A 80 -5.65 6.28 6.04
N PHE A 81 -6.67 5.63 5.47
CA PHE A 81 -7.36 4.53 6.13
C PHE A 81 -6.42 3.38 6.50
N TYR A 82 -5.55 2.96 5.58
CA TYR A 82 -4.56 1.91 5.83
C TYR A 82 -3.62 2.27 6.99
N ILE A 83 -3.00 3.45 6.96
CA ILE A 83 -2.05 3.88 7.98
C ILE A 83 -2.73 3.99 9.35
N LEU A 84 -3.90 4.62 9.44
CA LEU A 84 -4.64 4.73 10.69
C LEU A 84 -5.02 3.35 11.25
N SER A 85 -5.54 2.47 10.38
CA SER A 85 -5.94 1.12 10.76
C SER A 85 -4.75 0.32 11.29
N VAL A 86 -3.62 0.29 10.56
CA VAL A 86 -2.46 -0.51 10.98
C VAL A 86 -1.82 0.05 12.26
N THR A 87 -1.83 1.36 12.46
CA THR A 87 -1.27 2.00 13.67
C THR A 87 -2.09 1.68 14.92
N PHE A 88 -3.41 1.60 14.76
CA PHE A 88 -4.33 1.25 15.84
C PHE A 88 -4.32 -0.26 16.12
N ILE A 89 -4.31 -1.08 15.07
CA ILE A 89 -4.48 -2.53 15.16
C ILE A 89 -3.17 -3.25 15.49
N ALA A 90 -2.02 -2.79 14.97
CA ALA A 90 -0.74 -3.49 15.14
C ALA A 90 -0.32 -3.74 16.60
N PRO A 91 -0.52 -2.81 17.56
CA PRO A 91 -0.22 -3.05 18.98
C PRO A 91 -1.07 -4.15 19.63
N HIS A 92 -2.25 -4.47 19.07
CA HIS A 92 -3.19 -5.44 19.64
C HIS A 92 -3.21 -6.76 18.88
N PHE A 93 -3.10 -6.70 17.56
CA PHE A 93 -3.24 -7.84 16.66
C PHE A 93 -1.89 -8.45 16.25
N GLY A 94 -0.80 -7.76 16.55
CA GLY A 94 0.53 -8.09 16.06
C GLY A 94 0.76 -7.57 14.64
N LEU A 95 1.93 -6.97 14.42
CA LEU A 95 2.29 -6.39 13.13
C LEU A 95 2.30 -7.43 12.00
N GLY A 96 2.85 -8.63 12.26
CA GLY A 96 2.91 -9.71 11.27
C GLY A 96 1.53 -10.09 10.75
N ASN A 97 0.58 -10.33 11.66
CA ASN A 97 -0.81 -10.67 11.31
C ASN A 97 -1.47 -9.56 10.51
N ALA A 98 -1.30 -8.29 10.92
CA ALA A 98 -1.86 -7.15 10.20
C ALA A 98 -1.35 -7.08 8.76
N VAL A 99 -0.03 -7.23 8.56
CA VAL A 99 0.60 -7.21 7.24
C VAL A 99 0.12 -8.38 6.38
N PHE A 100 0.00 -9.59 6.92
CA PHE A 100 -0.49 -10.73 6.16
C PHE A 100 -1.93 -10.57 5.67
N PHE A 101 -2.84 -10.08 6.53
CA PHE A 101 -4.22 -9.78 6.12
C PHE A 101 -4.29 -8.68 5.06
N VAL A 102 -3.43 -7.66 5.18
CA VAL A 102 -3.32 -6.60 4.17
C VAL A 102 -2.85 -7.16 2.83
N LEU A 103 -1.82 -8.02 2.83
CA LEU A 103 -1.33 -8.69 1.62
C LEU A 103 -2.43 -9.52 0.96
N LEU A 104 -3.21 -10.28 1.74
CA LEU A 104 -4.35 -11.03 1.22
C LEU A 104 -5.38 -10.10 0.54
N GLY A 105 -5.77 -9.01 1.20
CA GLY A 105 -6.68 -8.02 0.66
C GLY A 105 -6.16 -7.35 -0.62
N GLN A 106 -4.85 -7.06 -0.68
CA GLN A 106 -4.19 -6.50 -1.86
C GLN A 106 -4.24 -7.46 -3.04
N LEU A 107 -4.02 -8.76 -2.83
CA LEU A 107 -4.08 -9.77 -3.89
C LEU A 107 -5.49 -9.93 -4.48
N ILE A 108 -6.50 -10.00 -3.60
CA ILE A 108 -7.90 -10.09 -4.02
C ILE A 108 -8.29 -8.83 -4.80
N SER A 109 -7.98 -7.65 -4.26
CA SER A 109 -8.29 -6.37 -4.89
C SER A 109 -7.59 -6.23 -6.26
N ALA A 110 -6.30 -6.55 -6.34
CA ALA A 110 -5.55 -6.52 -7.60
C ALA A 110 -6.14 -7.47 -8.65
N ALA A 111 -6.56 -8.68 -8.25
CA ALA A 111 -7.21 -9.61 -9.17
C ALA A 111 -8.53 -9.06 -9.71
N VAL A 112 -9.35 -8.44 -8.86
CA VAL A 112 -10.63 -7.80 -9.26
C VAL A 112 -10.38 -6.60 -10.17
N ILE A 113 -9.44 -5.72 -9.83
CA ILE A 113 -9.09 -4.54 -10.64
C ILE A 113 -8.61 -4.96 -12.02
N ASP A 114 -7.70 -5.93 -12.10
CA ASP A 114 -7.16 -6.41 -13.38
C ASP A 114 -8.22 -7.14 -14.22
N HIS A 115 -9.13 -7.88 -13.58
CA HIS A 115 -10.16 -8.62 -14.29
C HIS A 115 -11.17 -7.72 -14.99
N TYR A 116 -11.63 -6.69 -14.27
CA TYR A 116 -12.64 -5.75 -14.75
C TYR A 116 -12.03 -4.51 -15.43
N GLY A 117 -10.70 -4.38 -15.46
CA GLY A 117 -10.01 -3.21 -16.01
C GLY A 117 -10.35 -1.91 -15.28
N LEU A 118 -10.62 -1.99 -13.97
CA LEU A 118 -11.06 -0.83 -13.19
C LEU A 118 -9.98 0.26 -13.20
N PHE A 119 -10.42 1.53 -13.19
CA PHE A 119 -9.54 2.71 -13.13
C PHE A 119 -8.51 2.82 -14.28
N GLY A 120 -8.80 2.21 -15.43
CA GLY A 120 -7.90 2.20 -16.59
C GLY A 120 -6.78 1.16 -16.50
N ALA A 121 -6.90 0.18 -15.59
CA ALA A 121 -5.98 -0.94 -15.50
C ALA A 121 -6.03 -1.82 -16.76
N ARG A 122 -4.92 -2.50 -17.05
CA ARG A 122 -4.84 -3.43 -18.18
C ARG A 122 -5.70 -4.65 -17.90
N VAL A 123 -6.77 -4.83 -18.67
CA VAL A 123 -7.66 -5.99 -18.55
C VAL A 123 -6.84 -7.26 -18.76
N THR A 124 -6.72 -8.05 -17.69
CA THR A 124 -6.02 -9.32 -17.69
C THR A 124 -6.98 -10.37 -17.14
N PRO A 125 -7.46 -11.32 -17.97
CA PRO A 125 -8.37 -12.36 -17.51
C PRO A 125 -7.78 -13.10 -16.31
N ILE A 126 -8.61 -13.37 -15.30
CA ILE A 126 -8.18 -14.19 -14.17
C ILE A 126 -8.04 -15.62 -14.69
N SER A 127 -6.81 -16.12 -14.72
CA SER A 127 -6.54 -17.52 -15.03
C SER A 127 -6.78 -18.41 -13.80
N ALA A 128 -7.11 -19.68 -14.02
CA ALA A 128 -7.18 -20.67 -12.95
C ALA A 128 -5.88 -20.76 -12.14
N MET A 129 -4.74 -20.52 -12.79
CA MET A 129 -3.42 -20.50 -12.15
C MET A 129 -3.25 -19.31 -11.20
N ARG A 130 -3.77 -18.12 -11.56
CA ARG A 130 -3.76 -16.94 -10.68
C ARG A 130 -4.65 -17.14 -9.46
N LEU A 131 -5.85 -17.72 -9.65
CA LEU A 131 -6.74 -18.12 -8.55
C LEU A 131 -6.08 -19.15 -7.63
N GLY A 132 -5.41 -20.15 -8.20
CA GLY A 132 -4.64 -21.15 -7.44
C GLY A 132 -3.53 -20.50 -6.62
N GLY A 133 -2.77 -19.57 -7.21
CA GLY A 133 -1.73 -18.81 -6.52
C GLY A 133 -2.25 -17.97 -5.35
N ILE A 134 -3.34 -17.23 -5.55
CA ILE A 134 -3.98 -16.44 -4.47
C ILE A 134 -4.47 -17.37 -3.35
N SER A 135 -5.07 -18.51 -3.70
CA SER A 135 -5.54 -19.51 -2.73
C SER A 135 -4.38 -20.11 -1.92
N MET A 136 -3.26 -20.39 -2.59
CA MET A 136 -2.05 -20.90 -1.93
C MET A 136 -1.42 -19.86 -1.00
N MET A 137 -1.40 -18.59 -1.39
CA MET A 137 -0.96 -17.50 -0.51
C MET A 137 -1.89 -17.35 0.69
N ALA A 138 -3.20 -17.46 0.51
CA ALA A 138 -4.18 -17.45 1.60
C ALA A 138 -3.94 -18.60 2.60
N ALA A 139 -3.70 -19.81 2.08
CA ALA A 139 -3.33 -20.95 2.92
C ALA A 139 -2.00 -20.74 3.66
N GLY A 140 -1.01 -20.15 3.00
CA GLY A 140 0.27 -19.78 3.62
C GLY A 140 0.10 -18.78 4.77
N VAL A 141 -0.70 -17.74 4.57
CA VAL A 141 -1.05 -16.77 5.63
C VAL A 141 -1.77 -17.45 6.80
N PHE A 142 -2.71 -18.34 6.52
CA PHE A 142 -3.42 -19.06 7.59
C PHE A 142 -2.47 -19.95 8.41
N LEU A 143 -1.49 -20.57 7.76
CA LEU A 143 -0.49 -21.40 8.42
C LEU A 143 0.45 -20.58 9.30
N THR A 144 0.91 -19.41 8.84
CA THR A 144 1.82 -18.54 9.62
C THR A 144 1.16 -17.90 10.83
N GLN A 145 -0.17 -17.73 10.81
CA GLN A 145 -0.93 -17.21 11.95
C GLN A 145 -1.14 -18.24 13.08
N LYS A 146 -0.97 -19.53 12.80
CA LYS A 146 -1.22 -20.62 13.76
C LYS A 146 -0.04 -20.95 14.67
N VAL A 147 1.00 -20.11 14.69
CA VAL A 147 2.22 -20.29 15.51
C VAL A 147 2.21 -19.34 16.69
#